data_AF-A0A962JWB0-F1
#
_entry.id   AF-A0A962JWB0-F1
#
_cell.length_a   1.000
_cell.length_b   1.000
_cell.length_c   1.000
_cell.angle_alpha   90.00
_cell.angle_beta   90.00
_cell.angle_gamma   90.00
#
_symmetry.space_group_name_H-M   'P 1'
#
loop_
_entity.id
_entity.type
_entity.pdbx_description
1 polymer ?
#
loop_
_entity_poly.entity_id
_entity_poly.type
_entity_poly.pdbx_seq_one_letter_code
_entity_poly.pdbx_strand_id
1 'polypeptide(L)'
;METFDSFEQNFKPYADAALDRITARLSSHYGLIRLATPLPVRLRVDGVDSARDYVDVLQYIHSLAVVDTVSTALLDGGSIELDINLTGNAFLFTEFLALGRDMQPVEPFEAGAEQPVFHYRWVR
;
A
#
# COMPACT_ATOMS: atom_id res chain seq x y z
N MET A 1 -41.15 -26.14 19.09
CA MET A 1 -40.79 -24.82 18.51
C MET A 1 -39.60 -24.33 19.31
N GLU A 2 -38.40 -24.87 19.06
CA GLU A 2 -37.21 -24.67 19.93
C GLU A 2 -35.90 -24.61 19.10
N THR A 3 -35.99 -24.23 17.83
CA THR A 3 -34.83 -24.29 16.90
C THR A 3 -34.23 -22.92 16.60
N PHE A 4 -34.92 -21.82 16.92
CA PHE A 4 -34.44 -20.46 16.62
C PHE A 4 -33.63 -19.82 17.75
N ASP A 5 -33.95 -20.09 19.02
CA ASP A 5 -33.29 -19.46 20.19
C ASP A 5 -31.82 -19.90 20.37
N SER A 6 -31.50 -21.13 19.94
CA SER A 6 -30.14 -21.69 20.00
C SER A 6 -29.16 -21.06 18.99
N PHE A 7 -29.67 -20.49 17.90
CA PHE A 7 -28.85 -19.84 16.88
C PHE A 7 -28.43 -18.44 17.31
N GLU A 8 -29.33 -17.70 17.98
CA GLU A 8 -29.06 -16.34 18.47
C GLU A 8 -28.08 -16.33 19.65
N GLN A 9 -28.10 -17.34 20.53
CA GLN A 9 -27.14 -17.44 21.64
C GLN A 9 -25.70 -17.78 21.20
N ASN A 10 -25.52 -18.43 20.05
CA ASN A 10 -24.19 -18.80 19.53
C ASN A 10 -23.56 -17.74 18.60
N PHE A 11 -24.34 -16.76 18.14
CA PHE A 11 -23.84 -15.75 17.21
C PHE A 11 -22.93 -14.73 17.88
N LYS A 12 -23.29 -14.28 19.09
CA LYS A 12 -22.51 -13.28 19.83
C LYS A 12 -21.06 -13.70 20.11
N PRO A 13 -20.78 -14.88 20.71
CA PRO A 13 -19.39 -15.30 20.95
C PRO A 13 -18.61 -15.53 19.64
N TYR A 14 -19.28 -15.94 18.56
CA TYR A 14 -18.66 -16.08 17.25
C TYR A 14 -18.29 -14.73 16.63
N ALA A 15 -19.19 -13.75 16.71
CA ALA A 15 -18.96 -12.40 16.22
C ALA A 15 -17.85 -11.68 17.01
N ASP A 16 -17.87 -11.78 18.34
CA ASP A 16 -16.82 -11.20 19.20
C ASP A 16 -15.45 -11.83 18.88
N ALA A 17 -15.38 -13.16 18.69
CA ALA A 17 -14.13 -13.83 18.30
C ALA A 17 -13.64 -13.45 16.89
N ALA A 18 -14.55 -13.21 15.94
CA ALA A 18 -14.19 -12.73 14.60
C ALA A 18 -13.65 -11.29 14.66
N LEU A 19 -14.30 -10.42 15.44
CA LEU A 19 -13.86 -9.04 15.66
C LEU A 19 -12.50 -8.97 16.36
N ASP A 20 -12.25 -9.82 17.35
CA ASP A 20 -10.94 -9.91 18.02
C ASP A 20 -9.84 -10.35 17.06
N ARG A 21 -10.11 -11.35 16.19
CA ARG A 21 -9.14 -11.78 15.17
C ARG A 21 -8.82 -10.68 14.17
N ILE A 22 -9.84 -9.94 13.71
CA ILE A 22 -9.65 -8.80 12.80
C ILE A 22 -8.85 -7.70 13.52
N THR A 23 -9.21 -7.37 14.75
CA THR A 23 -8.52 -6.35 15.56
C THR A 23 -7.07 -6.72 15.83
N ALA A 24 -6.78 -7.98 16.16
CA ALA A 24 -5.43 -8.48 16.36
C ALA A 24 -4.61 -8.46 15.06
N ARG A 25 -5.24 -8.81 13.92
CA ARG A 25 -4.61 -8.76 12.60
C ARG A 25 -4.26 -7.32 12.22
N LEU A 26 -5.19 -6.38 12.38
CA LEU A 26 -4.97 -4.96 12.14
C LEU A 26 -3.91 -4.40 13.09
N SER A 27 -4.00 -4.69 14.39
CA SER A 27 -3.03 -4.20 15.38
C SER A 27 -1.63 -4.75 15.14
N SER A 28 -1.51 -6.02 14.73
CA SER A 28 -0.22 -6.59 14.34
C SER A 28 0.32 -5.93 13.07
N HIS A 29 -0.52 -5.76 12.05
CA HIS A 29 -0.09 -5.23 10.75
C HIS A 29 0.29 -3.74 10.83
N TYR A 30 -0.54 -2.93 11.49
CA TYR A 30 -0.36 -1.48 11.62
C TYR A 30 0.46 -1.08 12.85
N GLY A 31 0.54 -1.91 13.89
CA GLY A 31 1.39 -1.67 15.07
C GLY A 31 2.89 -1.79 14.75
N LEU A 32 3.25 -2.68 13.82
CA LEU A 32 4.63 -2.84 13.34
C LEU A 32 5.11 -1.64 12.51
N ILE A 33 4.19 -0.83 11.95
CA ILE A 33 4.52 0.40 11.21
C ILE A 33 5.24 1.39 12.12
N ARG A 34 4.83 1.53 13.39
CA ARG A 34 5.44 2.49 14.31
C ARG A 34 6.87 2.14 14.73
N LEU A 35 7.30 0.90 14.50
CA LEU A 35 8.64 0.41 14.86
C LEU A 35 9.55 0.29 13.63
N ALA A 36 9.04 0.52 12.43
CA ALA A 36 9.81 0.47 11.21
C ALA A 36 10.69 1.72 11.10
N THR A 37 11.98 1.52 10.87
CA THR A 37 12.88 2.62 10.49
C THR A 37 12.45 3.14 9.13
N PRO A 38 12.33 4.46 8.93
CA PRO A 38 12.02 5.02 7.63
C PRO A 38 13.00 4.51 6.59
N LEU A 39 12.46 3.90 5.55
CA LEU A 39 13.22 3.27 4.48
C LEU A 39 13.03 4.10 3.21
N PRO A 40 14.08 4.73 2.65
CA PRO A 40 13.99 5.37 1.35
C PRO A 40 13.83 4.29 0.27
N VAL A 41 12.85 4.48 -0.60
CA VAL A 41 12.59 3.58 -1.73
C VAL A 41 12.50 4.41 -3.02
N ARG A 42 12.81 3.78 -4.15
CA ARG A 42 12.63 4.41 -5.46
C ARG A 42 11.40 3.80 -6.14
N LEU A 43 10.53 4.64 -6.68
CA LEU A 43 9.40 4.21 -7.48
C LEU A 43 9.57 4.74 -8.90
N ARG A 44 9.62 3.84 -9.87
CA ARG A 44 9.54 4.13 -11.29
C ARG A 44 8.12 3.87 -11.77
N VAL A 45 7.53 4.85 -12.43
CA VAL A 45 6.20 4.75 -13.03
C VAL A 45 6.30 5.06 -14.52
N ASP A 46 5.99 4.07 -15.36
CA ASP A 46 5.87 4.26 -16.82
C ASP A 46 4.41 4.58 -17.21
N GLY A 47 4.20 5.15 -18.40
CA GLY A 47 2.86 5.51 -18.92
C GLY A 47 2.35 6.88 -18.44
N VAL A 48 3.27 7.77 -18.08
CA VAL A 48 3.00 9.14 -17.64
C VAL A 48 3.21 10.10 -18.82
N ASP A 49 2.24 10.11 -19.74
CA ASP A 49 2.38 10.77 -21.05
C ASP A 49 1.92 12.24 -21.06
N SER A 50 1.29 12.72 -20.00
CA SER A 50 0.83 14.10 -19.88
C SER A 50 1.14 14.73 -18.52
N ALA A 51 1.15 16.07 -18.48
CA ALA A 51 1.26 16.82 -17.23
C ALA A 51 0.13 16.49 -16.23
N ARG A 52 -1.03 16.08 -16.74
CA ARG A 52 -2.15 15.64 -15.91
C ARG A 52 -1.84 14.30 -15.24
N ASP A 53 -1.33 13.33 -16.00
CA ASP A 53 -0.93 12.02 -15.46
C ASP A 53 0.14 12.17 -14.38
N TYR A 54 1.09 13.08 -14.60
CA TYR A 54 2.11 13.39 -13.60
C TYR A 54 1.50 13.87 -12.27
N VAL A 55 0.59 14.84 -12.33
CA VAL A 55 -0.09 15.36 -11.13
C VAL A 55 -0.94 14.27 -10.49
N ASP A 56 -1.65 13.49 -11.28
CA ASP A 56 -2.49 12.39 -10.80
C ASP A 56 -1.66 11.31 -10.07
N VAL A 57 -0.52 10.92 -10.63
CA VAL A 57 0.41 9.96 -9.99
C VAL A 57 0.94 10.53 -8.68
N LEU A 58 1.42 11.79 -8.68
CA LEU A 58 1.91 12.41 -7.44
C LEU A 58 0.82 12.48 -6.38
N GLN A 59 -0.40 12.90 -6.73
CA GLN A 59 -1.52 12.95 -5.81
C GLN A 59 -1.88 11.56 -5.28
N TYR A 60 -1.88 10.55 -6.15
CA TYR A 60 -2.13 9.17 -5.76
C TYR A 60 -1.10 8.69 -4.73
N ILE A 61 0.19 8.85 -5.01
CA ILE A 61 1.25 8.41 -4.08
C ILE A 61 1.19 9.18 -2.76
N HIS A 62 0.96 10.50 -2.79
CA HIS A 62 0.78 11.30 -1.57
C HIS A 62 -0.44 10.91 -0.74
N SER A 63 -1.46 10.31 -1.36
CA SER A 63 -2.65 9.84 -0.63
C SER A 63 -2.44 8.54 0.15
N LEU A 64 -1.33 7.83 -0.11
CA LEU A 64 -1.05 6.55 0.53
C LEU A 64 -0.59 6.76 1.97
N ALA A 65 -1.26 6.11 2.93
CA ALA A 65 -1.02 6.30 4.37
C ALA A 65 0.39 5.88 4.86
N VAL A 66 1.14 5.16 4.02
CA VAL A 66 2.51 4.67 4.32
C VAL A 66 3.61 5.60 3.79
N VAL A 67 3.23 6.64 3.03
CA VAL A 67 4.15 7.61 2.43
C VAL A 67 4.33 8.81 3.35
N ASP A 68 5.57 9.13 3.70
CA ASP A 68 5.95 10.30 4.49
C ASP A 68 6.24 11.50 3.58
N THR A 69 7.21 11.34 2.69
CA THR A 69 7.60 12.35 1.71
C THR A 69 7.82 11.74 0.33
N VAL A 70 7.51 12.51 -0.70
CA VAL A 70 7.80 12.20 -2.11
C VAL A 70 8.63 13.32 -2.68
N SER A 71 9.66 12.97 -3.44
CA SER A 71 10.44 13.89 -4.26
C SER A 71 10.66 13.30 -5.64
N THR A 72 10.51 14.13 -6.67
CA THR A 72 10.78 13.72 -8.05
C THR A 72 12.29 13.64 -8.27
N ALA A 73 12.77 12.47 -8.67
CA ALA A 73 14.18 12.22 -9.01
C ALA A 73 14.45 12.47 -10.49
N LEU A 74 13.58 11.95 -11.36
CA LEU A 74 13.71 12.03 -12.81
C LEU A 74 12.35 12.08 -13.50
N LEU A 75 12.28 12.79 -14.62
CA LEU A 75 11.17 12.79 -15.57
C LEU A 75 11.77 12.57 -16.97
N ASP A 76 11.44 11.45 -17.60
CA ASP A 76 11.96 11.09 -18.92
C ASP A 76 10.91 10.42 -19.78
N GLY A 77 10.57 11.04 -20.92
CA GLY A 77 9.96 10.38 -22.08
C GLY A 77 8.71 9.52 -21.85
N GLY A 78 7.86 9.83 -20.86
CA GLY A 78 6.68 9.02 -20.51
C GLY A 78 6.85 8.17 -19.23
N SER A 79 7.95 8.35 -18.51
CA SER A 79 8.22 7.73 -17.22
C SER A 79 8.66 8.76 -16.18
N ILE A 80 8.34 8.48 -14.92
CA ILE A 80 8.81 9.27 -13.78
C ILE A 80 9.47 8.38 -12.75
N GLU A 81 10.53 8.90 -12.13
CA GLU A 81 11.16 8.30 -10.97
C GLU A 81 10.96 9.20 -9.76
N LEU A 82 10.51 8.58 -8.68
CA LEU A 82 10.23 9.23 -7.41
C LEU A 82 11.11 8.59 -6.33
N ASP A 83 11.76 9.41 -5.52
CA ASP A 83 12.30 8.97 -4.24
C ASP A 83 11.22 9.17 -3.17
N ILE A 84 10.96 8.12 -2.41
CA ILE A 84 9.87 8.06 -1.44
C ILE A 84 10.43 7.65 -0.09
N ASN A 85 10.16 8.46 0.93
CA ASN A 85 10.37 8.04 2.31
C ASN A 85 9.09 7.42 2.84
N LEU A 86 9.20 6.22 3.40
CA LEU A 86 8.06 5.51 3.98
C LEU A 86 8.04 5.73 5.50
N THR A 87 6.86 5.98 6.06
CA THR A 87 6.62 5.93 7.51
C THR A 87 6.49 4.46 8.01
N GLY A 88 6.45 3.50 7.08
CA GLY A 88 6.35 2.06 7.36
C GLY A 88 7.42 1.24 6.64
N ASN A 89 7.03 0.08 6.12
CA ASN A 89 7.93 -0.81 5.41
C ASN A 89 7.55 -0.97 3.91
N ALA A 90 8.51 -1.43 3.12
CA ALA A 90 8.38 -1.69 1.69
C ALA A 90 7.22 -2.63 1.32
N PHE A 91 6.96 -3.65 2.14
CA PHE A 91 5.87 -4.60 1.91
C PHE A 91 4.49 -3.92 1.98
N LEU A 92 4.27 -3.08 3.00
CA LEU A 92 3.01 -2.33 3.10
C LEU A 92 2.80 -1.35 1.95
N PHE A 93 3.89 -0.74 1.48
CA PHE A 93 3.83 0.11 0.29
C PHE A 93 3.34 -0.67 -0.94
N THR A 94 3.82 -1.90 -1.16
CA THR A 94 3.30 -2.75 -2.24
C THR A 94 1.83 -3.11 -2.06
N GLU A 95 1.37 -3.38 -0.83
CA GLU A 95 -0.03 -3.68 -0.56
C GLU A 95 -0.92 -2.46 -0.88
N PHE A 96 -0.53 -1.26 -0.46
CA PHE A 96 -1.26 -0.03 -0.77
C PHE A 96 -1.33 0.26 -2.27
N LEU A 97 -0.23 0.03 -2.99
CA LEU A 97 -0.20 0.17 -4.45
C LEU A 97 -1.12 -0.86 -5.13
N ALA A 98 -1.12 -2.11 -4.67
CA ALA A 98 -1.96 -3.18 -5.21
C ALA A 98 -3.46 -2.99 -4.95
N LEU A 99 -3.83 -2.24 -3.90
CA LEU A 99 -5.22 -1.85 -3.64
C LEU A 99 -5.72 -0.79 -4.63
N GLY A 100 -4.83 -0.02 -5.23
CA GLY A 100 -5.17 0.98 -6.25
C GLY A 100 -5.49 0.33 -7.60
N ARG A 101 -6.44 0.89 -8.34
CA ARG A 101 -6.78 0.42 -9.69
C ARG A 101 -5.80 0.94 -10.75
N ASP A 102 -5.22 2.11 -10.49
CA ASP A 102 -4.56 2.90 -11.53
C ASP A 102 -3.05 2.58 -11.65
N MET A 103 -2.53 1.70 -10.78
CA MET A 103 -1.14 1.22 -10.78
C MET A 103 -1.08 -0.28 -11.03
N GLN A 104 -0.28 -0.71 -12.01
CA GLN A 104 -0.01 -2.13 -12.26
C GLN A 104 1.48 -2.43 -12.10
N PRO A 105 1.86 -3.48 -11.36
CA PRO A 105 3.26 -3.86 -11.26
C PRO A 105 3.79 -4.33 -12.62
N VAL A 106 4.94 -3.80 -13.04
CA VAL A 106 5.64 -4.22 -14.27
C VAL A 106 6.58 -5.38 -13.97
N GLU A 107 7.27 -5.32 -12.84
CA GLU A 107 8.18 -6.36 -12.37
C GLU A 107 7.83 -6.76 -10.93
N PRO A 108 8.02 -8.03 -10.56
CA PRO A 108 7.86 -8.47 -9.18
C PRO A 108 8.92 -7.79 -8.29
N PHE A 109 8.51 -7.39 -7.09
CA PHE A 109 9.41 -6.79 -6.12
C PHE A 109 10.51 -7.77 -5.70
N GLU A 110 11.78 -7.40 -5.93
CA GLU A 110 12.93 -8.15 -5.42
C GLU A 110 13.39 -7.59 -4.07
N ALA A 111 13.14 -8.35 -3.01
CA ALA A 111 13.60 -8.01 -1.67
C ALA A 111 15.11 -8.29 -1.53
N GLY A 112 15.92 -7.26 -1.25
CA GLY A 112 17.35 -7.45 -0.95
C GLY A 112 18.31 -6.36 -1.45
N ALA A 113 17.84 -5.41 -2.26
CA ALA A 113 18.65 -4.27 -2.69
C ALA A 113 18.84 -3.23 -1.56
N GLU A 114 19.98 -2.54 -1.53
CA GLU A 114 20.28 -1.47 -0.57
C GLU A 114 19.25 -0.32 -0.63
N GLN A 115 18.70 -0.06 -1.82
CA GLN A 115 17.54 0.82 -2.02
C GLN A 115 16.53 0.07 -2.91
N PRO A 116 15.39 -0.40 -2.36
CA PRO A 116 14.42 -1.12 -3.15
C PRO A 116 13.82 -0.22 -4.23
N VAL A 117 13.75 -0.76 -5.45
CA VAL A 117 13.15 -0.09 -6.61
C VAL A 117 11.86 -0.79 -6.98
N PHE A 118 10.79 -0.01 -7.09
CA PHE A 118 9.45 -0.47 -7.46
C PHE A 118 9.13 -0.03 -8.88
N HIS A 119 8.76 -0.96 -9.76
CA HIS A 119 8.44 -0.67 -11.15
C HIS A 119 6.95 -0.89 -11.41
N TYR A 120 6.25 0.20 -11.73
CA TYR A 120 4.82 0.22 -11.97
C TYR A 120 4.48 0.92 -13.27
N ARG A 121 3.31 0.62 -13.81
CA ARG A 121 2.71 1.29 -14.95
C ARG A 121 1.43 1.98 -14.51
N TRP A 122 1.29 3.23 -14.94
CA TRP A 122 0.06 3.99 -14.84
C TRP A 122 -0.92 3.53 -15.92
N VAL A 123 -2.17 3.20 -15.54
CA VAL A 123 -3.15 2.56 -16.45
C VAL A 123 -4.48 3.32 -16.58
N ARG A 124 -4.47 4.64 -16.43
CA ARG A 124 -5.69 5.45 -16.42
C ARG A 124 -6.32 5.69 -17.79
#